data_AF-A0A3B1JAJ4-F1
#
_entry.id   AF-A0A3B1JAJ4-F1
#
_cell.length_a   1.000
_cell.length_b   1.000
_cell.length_c   1.000
_cell.angle_alpha   90.00
_cell.angle_beta   90.00
_cell.angle_gamma   90.00
#
_symmetry.space_group_name_H-M   'P 1'
#
loop_
_entity.id
_entity.type
_entity.pdbx_description
1 polymer ?
#
loop_
_entity_poly.entity_id
_entity_poly.type
_entity_poly.pdbx_seq_one_letter_code
_entity_poly.pdbx_strand_id
1 'polypeptide(L)'
;SIRKVLYFYRSTYNMSIWTFTKVFTKECICTLTKRSLKNLIGSLGSAGKRKERLFQFLYEMLQSPDMRSCIWWVQSANGTFQFSSQNKEKLAEMWGKRKGNRKTMTYQKMARALRNYSRTGEICKVKRKLTYQFTERTLRGLQTQKLTTT
;
A
#
# COMPACT_ATOMS: atom_id res chain seq x y z
N SER A 1 24.32 -13.20 -17.40
CA SER A 1 25.22 -12.25 -18.06
C SER A 1 24.57 -11.78 -19.35
N ILE A 2 24.56 -10.46 -19.60
CA ILE A 2 23.98 -9.80 -20.79
C ILE A 2 24.47 -10.46 -22.10
N ARG A 3 25.68 -11.04 -22.08
CA ARG A 3 26.27 -11.81 -23.18
C ARG A 3 25.43 -13.03 -23.62
N LYS A 4 24.69 -13.67 -22.72
CA LYS A 4 23.83 -14.84 -23.07
C LYS A 4 22.54 -14.44 -23.78
N VAL A 5 21.99 -13.26 -23.48
CA VAL A 5 20.76 -12.74 -24.12
C VAL A 5 21.03 -12.33 -25.57
N LEU A 6 22.19 -11.72 -25.82
CA LEU A 6 22.62 -11.30 -27.17
C LEU A 6 22.88 -12.49 -28.11
N TYR A 7 23.33 -13.63 -27.59
CA TYR A 7 23.59 -14.82 -28.39
C TYR A 7 22.30 -15.52 -28.84
N PHE A 8 21.28 -15.58 -27.98
CA PHE A 8 20.00 -16.21 -28.29
C PHE A 8 19.22 -15.45 -29.39
N TYR A 9 19.36 -14.13 -29.44
CA TYR A 9 18.61 -13.28 -30.38
C TYR A 9 19.22 -13.19 -31.78
N ARG A 10 20.52 -13.52 -31.93
CA ARG A 10 21.22 -13.49 -33.23
C ARG A 10 20.86 -14.66 -34.15
N SER A 11 20.27 -15.73 -33.61
CA SER A 11 19.97 -16.95 -34.37
C SER A 11 18.62 -16.92 -35.11
N THR A 12 17.76 -15.93 -34.85
CA THR A 12 16.35 -15.96 -35.29
C THR A 12 15.98 -14.87 -36.28
N TYR A 13 16.67 -13.73 -36.33
CA TYR A 13 16.31 -12.60 -37.20
C TYR A 13 17.58 -12.00 -37.79
N ASN A 14 17.80 -12.22 -39.08
CA ASN A 14 18.98 -11.81 -39.82
C ASN A 14 19.01 -10.27 -40.02
N MET A 15 19.25 -9.52 -38.95
CA MET A 15 19.35 -8.05 -38.93
C MET A 15 20.76 -7.59 -38.53
N SER A 16 21.21 -6.50 -39.14
CA SER A 16 22.54 -5.93 -38.96
C SER A 16 22.73 -5.22 -37.60
N ILE A 17 23.95 -5.30 -37.06
CA ILE A 17 24.33 -4.86 -35.70
C ILE A 17 24.07 -3.36 -35.45
N TRP A 18 24.06 -2.54 -36.50
CA TRP A 18 23.94 -1.08 -36.40
C TRP A 18 22.51 -0.58 -36.12
N THR A 19 21.48 -1.38 -36.43
CA THR A 19 20.08 -1.03 -36.11
C THR A 19 19.71 -1.36 -34.66
N PHE A 20 20.49 -2.19 -33.96
CA PHE A 20 20.20 -2.59 -32.58
C PHE A 20 20.65 -1.56 -31.55
N THR A 21 21.79 -0.90 -31.76
CA THR A 21 22.34 0.11 -30.83
C THR A 21 21.51 1.39 -30.75
N LYS A 22 20.87 1.82 -31.85
CA LYS A 22 20.00 3.02 -31.87
C LYS A 22 18.65 2.82 -31.20
N VAL A 23 18.05 1.63 -31.32
CA VAL A 23 16.74 1.31 -30.71
C VAL A 23 16.89 1.05 -29.20
N PHE A 24 17.97 0.37 -28.80
CA PHE A 24 18.18 0.03 -27.38
C PHE A 24 18.56 1.24 -26.51
N THR A 25 19.28 2.24 -27.05
CA THR A 25 19.67 3.43 -26.26
C THR A 25 18.52 4.43 -26.06
N LYS A 26 17.66 4.68 -27.05
CA LYS A 26 16.55 5.64 -26.90
C LYS A 26 15.46 5.15 -25.95
N GLU A 27 15.10 3.86 -26.01
CA GLU A 27 14.09 3.24 -25.14
C GLU A 27 14.58 3.10 -23.68
N CYS A 28 15.84 2.70 -23.47
CA CYS A 28 16.40 2.54 -22.13
C CYS A 28 16.67 3.89 -21.42
N ILE A 29 17.17 4.91 -22.13
CA ILE A 29 17.47 6.21 -21.51
C ILE A 29 16.18 6.95 -21.12
N CYS A 30 15.12 6.90 -21.95
CA CYS A 30 13.84 7.56 -21.67
C CYS A 30 13.04 6.88 -20.54
N THR A 31 13.18 5.57 -20.37
CA THR A 31 12.53 4.83 -19.28
C THR A 31 13.25 4.99 -17.93
N LEU A 32 14.58 5.12 -17.95
CA LEU A 32 15.40 5.40 -16.77
C LEU A 32 15.13 6.81 -16.20
N THR A 33 15.01 7.83 -17.06
CA THR A 33 14.70 9.21 -16.63
C THR A 33 13.29 9.34 -16.06
N LYS A 34 12.28 8.69 -16.67
CA LYS A 34 10.90 8.70 -16.14
C LYS A 34 10.76 7.98 -14.80
N ARG A 35 11.50 6.88 -14.55
CA ARG A 35 11.52 6.22 -13.24
C ARG A 35 12.25 7.04 -12.19
N SER A 36 13.37 7.66 -12.56
CA SER A 36 14.17 8.50 -11.67
C SER A 36 13.39 9.76 -11.26
N LEU A 37 12.77 10.46 -12.22
CA LEU A 37 11.87 11.60 -11.96
C LEU A 37 10.73 11.20 -11.03
N LYS A 38 10.00 10.09 -11.29
CA LYS A 38 8.92 9.60 -10.43
C LYS A 38 9.34 9.32 -8.98
N ASN A 39 10.57 8.85 -8.77
CA ASN A 39 11.10 8.64 -7.42
C ASN A 39 11.52 9.97 -6.76
N LEU A 40 12.04 10.94 -7.53
CA LEU A 40 12.36 12.29 -7.07
C LEU A 40 11.11 13.08 -6.66
N ILE A 41 10.05 13.12 -7.47
CA ILE A 41 8.75 13.74 -7.09
C ILE A 41 8.07 13.01 -5.93
N GLY A 42 8.25 11.69 -5.80
CA GLY A 42 7.78 10.93 -4.63
C GLY A 42 8.56 11.23 -3.34
N SER A 43 9.75 11.84 -3.44
CA SER A 43 10.63 12.18 -2.31
C SER A 43 10.60 13.68 -1.97
N LEU A 44 10.26 14.56 -2.91
CA LEU A 44 10.19 16.02 -2.73
C LEU A 44 9.02 16.46 -1.82
N GLY A 45 8.04 15.59 -1.54
CA GLY A 45 6.88 15.88 -0.71
C GLY A 45 6.94 15.41 0.74
N SER A 46 8.04 14.84 1.22
CA SER A 46 8.11 14.31 2.60
C SER A 46 9.41 14.67 3.32
N ALA A 47 9.57 15.93 3.68
CA ALA A 47 10.44 16.29 4.79
C ALA A 47 9.89 15.63 6.08
N GLY A 48 10.61 14.65 6.61
CA GLY A 48 10.52 14.16 8.01
C GLY A 48 9.26 13.41 8.47
N LYS A 49 8.12 13.43 7.78
CA LYS A 49 6.91 12.73 8.26
C LYS A 49 7.07 11.21 8.12
N ARG A 50 7.06 10.48 9.24
CA ARG A 50 7.06 9.01 9.26
C ARG A 50 5.93 8.49 8.36
N LYS A 51 6.25 7.51 7.50
CA LYS A 51 5.27 6.92 6.60
C LYS A 51 4.11 6.31 7.40
N GLU A 52 2.89 6.77 7.13
CA GLU A 52 1.66 6.25 7.72
C GLU A 52 1.56 4.72 7.58
N ARG A 53 1.18 4.05 8.67
CA ARG A 53 0.94 2.60 8.75
C ARG A 53 -0.55 2.31 8.60
N LEU A 54 -0.90 1.12 8.09
CA LEU A 54 -2.29 0.74 7.80
C LEU A 54 -3.21 0.88 9.02
N PHE A 55 -2.77 0.47 10.21
CA PHE A 55 -3.61 0.55 11.41
C PHE A 55 -3.98 1.99 11.80
N GLN A 56 -3.13 2.98 11.48
CA GLN A 56 -3.40 4.41 11.71
C GLN A 56 -4.49 4.89 10.74
N PHE A 57 -4.34 4.53 9.46
CA PHE A 57 -5.36 4.78 8.43
C PHE A 57 -6.70 4.16 8.80
N LEU A 58 -6.73 2.90 9.24
CA LEU A 58 -7.97 2.23 9.62
C LEU A 58 -8.66 2.94 10.78
N TYR A 59 -7.91 3.37 11.78
CA TYR A 59 -8.45 4.16 12.88
C TYR A 59 -9.03 5.49 12.40
N GLU A 60 -8.35 6.20 11.51
CA GLU A 60 -8.86 7.43 10.91
C GLU A 60 -10.20 7.20 10.17
N MET A 61 -10.28 6.15 9.34
CA MET A 61 -11.51 5.79 8.63
C MET A 61 -12.64 5.41 9.59
N LEU A 62 -12.33 4.80 10.74
CA LEU A 62 -13.29 4.50 11.79
C LEU A 62 -13.85 5.73 12.52
N GLN A 63 -13.22 6.90 12.36
CA GLN A 63 -13.73 8.17 12.88
C GLN A 63 -14.56 8.94 11.84
N SER A 64 -14.51 8.56 10.57
CA SER A 64 -15.24 9.24 9.50
C SER A 64 -16.66 8.66 9.36
N PRO A 65 -17.72 9.47 9.43
CA PRO A 65 -19.10 8.99 9.27
C PRO A 65 -19.35 8.43 7.86
N ASP A 66 -18.73 9.00 6.82
CA ASP A 66 -18.88 8.57 5.42
C ASP A 66 -18.37 7.14 5.18
N MET A 67 -17.48 6.69 6.07
CA MET A 67 -16.82 5.40 5.98
C MET A 67 -17.58 4.26 6.63
N ARG A 68 -18.70 4.53 7.34
CA ARG A 68 -19.53 3.53 8.03
C ARG A 68 -20.02 2.41 7.11
N SER A 69 -20.23 2.71 5.82
CA SER A 69 -20.61 1.72 4.81
C SER A 69 -19.53 0.68 4.51
N CYS A 70 -18.27 0.97 4.85
CA CYS A 70 -17.09 0.16 4.56
C CYS A 70 -16.48 -0.46 5.82
N ILE A 71 -16.41 0.29 6.92
CA ILE A 71 -15.81 -0.11 8.19
C ILE A 71 -16.50 0.62 9.35
N TRP A 72 -16.78 -0.08 10.44
CA TRP A 72 -17.41 0.52 11.62
C TRP A 72 -16.93 -0.11 12.93
N TRP A 73 -17.08 0.65 14.01
CA TRP A 73 -16.93 0.14 15.36
C TRP A 73 -18.08 -0.80 15.69
N VAL A 74 -17.77 -2.01 16.13
CA VAL A 74 -18.75 -2.90 16.76
C VAL A 74 -18.82 -2.59 18.25
N GLN A 75 -17.66 -2.35 18.86
CA GLN A 75 -17.56 -1.86 20.23
C GLN A 75 -16.35 -0.94 20.31
N SER A 76 -16.58 0.37 20.36
CA SER A 76 -15.51 1.37 20.34
C SER A 76 -14.64 1.31 21.60
N ALA A 77 -15.25 1.05 22.76
CA ALA A 77 -14.57 1.01 24.06
C ALA A 77 -13.45 -0.05 24.13
N ASN A 78 -13.63 -1.21 23.50
CA ASN A 78 -12.63 -2.28 23.48
C ASN A 78 -11.82 -2.32 22.17
N GLY A 79 -12.02 -1.36 21.27
CA GLY A 79 -11.34 -1.28 19.99
C GLY A 79 -11.77 -2.32 18.96
N THR A 80 -12.96 -2.94 19.09
CA THR A 80 -13.45 -3.94 18.13
C THR A 80 -14.15 -3.28 16.95
N PHE A 81 -13.70 -3.61 15.75
CA PHE A 81 -14.26 -3.10 14.49
C PHE A 81 -14.49 -4.22 13.48
N GLN A 82 -15.31 -3.93 12.47
CA GLN A 82 -15.67 -4.87 11.42
C GLN A 82 -15.67 -4.19 10.05
N PHE A 83 -15.22 -4.94 9.03
CA PHE A 83 -15.34 -4.53 7.64
C PHE A 83 -16.66 -5.01 7.02
N SER A 84 -17.20 -4.21 6.10
CA SER A 84 -18.35 -4.58 5.27
C SER A 84 -18.02 -5.76 4.36
N SER A 85 -18.93 -6.73 4.24
CA SER A 85 -18.73 -7.84 3.28
C SER A 85 -18.75 -7.34 1.82
N GLN A 86 -19.55 -6.31 1.53
CA GLN A 86 -19.73 -5.76 0.19
C GLN A 86 -18.70 -4.68 -0.15
N ASN A 87 -18.43 -3.76 0.79
CA ASN A 87 -17.66 -2.54 0.49
C ASN A 87 -16.20 -2.56 0.97
N LYS A 88 -15.70 -3.69 1.49
CA LYS A 88 -14.29 -3.83 1.94
C LYS A 88 -13.24 -3.52 0.87
N GLU A 89 -13.55 -3.76 -0.42
CA GLU A 89 -12.61 -3.47 -1.51
C GLU A 89 -12.42 -1.96 -1.69
N LYS A 90 -13.50 -1.15 -1.58
CA LYS A 90 -13.42 0.31 -1.67
C LYS A 90 -12.43 0.88 -0.64
N LEU A 91 -12.48 0.39 0.60
CA LEU A 91 -11.54 0.78 1.65
C LEU A 91 -10.09 0.39 1.31
N ALA A 92 -9.89 -0.82 0.80
CA ALA A 92 -8.56 -1.31 0.41
C ALA A 92 -7.98 -0.49 -0.75
N GLU A 93 -8.80 -0.14 -1.75
CA GLU A 93 -8.40 0.73 -2.85
C GLU A 93 -8.01 2.13 -2.37
N MET A 94 -8.78 2.71 -1.45
CA MET A 94 -8.44 4.00 -0.84
C MET A 94 -7.10 3.95 -0.12
N TRP A 95 -6.82 2.87 0.62
CA TRP A 95 -5.49 2.66 1.21
C TRP A 95 -4.39 2.57 0.14
N GLY A 96 -4.65 1.88 -0.97
CA GLY A 96 -3.73 1.80 -2.10
C GLY A 96 -3.41 3.17 -2.70
N LYS A 97 -4.45 4.00 -2.91
CA LYS A 97 -4.34 5.37 -3.41
C LYS A 97 -3.57 6.26 -2.43
N ARG A 98 -3.90 6.21 -1.13
CA ARG A 98 -3.19 6.92 -0.03
C ARG A 98 -1.69 6.63 -0.04
N LYS A 99 -1.29 5.40 -0.36
CA LYS A 99 0.11 4.97 -0.42
C LYS A 99 0.78 5.16 -1.78
N GLY A 100 0.07 5.63 -2.79
CA GLY A 100 0.61 5.77 -4.15
C GLY A 100 0.99 4.43 -4.79
N ASN A 101 0.28 3.35 -4.46
CA ASN A 101 0.58 2.02 -4.99
C ASN A 101 0.35 1.98 -6.50
N ARG A 102 1.35 1.49 -7.26
CA ARG A 102 1.23 1.31 -8.71
C ARG A 102 0.19 0.25 -9.11
N LYS A 103 -0.04 -0.74 -8.24
CA LYS A 103 -1.03 -1.80 -8.42
C LYS A 103 -2.15 -1.63 -7.41
N THR A 104 -3.37 -1.99 -7.81
CA THR A 104 -4.54 -1.96 -6.94
C THR A 104 -4.30 -2.77 -5.66
N MET A 105 -4.56 -2.11 -4.53
CA MET A 105 -4.60 -2.73 -3.22
C MET A 105 -5.97 -3.40 -3.06
N THR A 106 -5.97 -4.71 -2.83
CA THR A 106 -7.19 -5.50 -2.61
C THR A 106 -7.33 -5.82 -1.14
N TYR A 107 -8.56 -6.13 -0.70
CA TYR A 107 -8.79 -6.56 0.67
C TYR A 107 -7.94 -7.78 1.05
N GLN A 108 -7.72 -8.72 0.13
CA GLN A 108 -6.88 -9.89 0.37
C GLN A 108 -5.44 -9.51 0.77
N LYS A 109 -4.84 -8.53 0.09
CA LYS A 109 -3.50 -8.03 0.41
C LYS A 109 -3.50 -7.24 1.71
N MET A 110 -4.53 -6.42 1.94
CA MET A 110 -4.69 -5.69 3.19
C MET A 110 -4.86 -6.65 4.38
N ALA A 111 -5.64 -7.71 4.22
CA ALA A 111 -5.83 -8.76 5.22
C ALA A 111 -4.53 -9.52 5.52
N ARG A 112 -3.60 -9.62 4.57
CA ARG A 112 -2.25 -10.13 4.84
C ARG A 112 -1.50 -9.24 5.82
N ALA A 113 -1.58 -7.92 5.67
CA ALA A 113 -0.97 -6.97 6.61
C ALA A 113 -1.63 -7.06 8.00
N LEU A 114 -2.96 -7.19 8.08
CA LEU A 114 -3.67 -7.38 9.34
C LEU A 114 -3.22 -8.62 10.10
N ARG A 115 -2.96 -9.73 9.41
CA ARG A 115 -2.40 -10.95 10.04
C ARG A 115 -1.00 -10.71 10.61
N ASN A 116 -0.18 -9.88 9.97
CA ASN A 116 1.12 -9.52 10.52
C ASN A 116 0.99 -8.69 11.80
N TYR A 117 -0.05 -7.85 11.91
CA TYR A 117 -0.32 -7.07 13.12
C TYR A 117 -0.72 -7.92 14.33
N SER A 118 -1.29 -9.11 14.12
CA SER A 118 -1.51 -10.06 15.22
C SER A 118 -0.19 -10.45 15.89
N ARG A 119 0.92 -10.50 15.13
CA ARG A 119 2.24 -10.84 15.66
C ARG A 119 2.93 -9.67 16.35
N THR A 120 2.75 -8.46 15.82
CA THR A 120 3.38 -7.24 16.35
C THR A 120 2.56 -6.57 17.45
N GLY A 121 1.28 -6.95 17.61
CA GLY A 121 0.43 -6.57 18.74
C GLY A 121 -0.37 -5.29 18.55
N GLU A 122 -0.47 -4.72 17.34
CA GLU A 122 -1.32 -3.55 17.13
C GLU A 122 -2.80 -3.91 16.92
N ILE A 123 -3.06 -5.00 16.18
CA ILE A 123 -4.40 -5.46 15.85
C ILE A 123 -4.45 -6.99 15.96
N CYS A 124 -5.45 -7.50 16.68
CA CYS A 124 -5.73 -8.92 16.83
C CYS A 124 -6.91 -9.34 15.94
N LYS A 125 -6.87 -10.59 15.46
CA LYS A 125 -8.00 -11.20 14.75
C LYS A 125 -9.00 -11.74 15.77
N VAL A 126 -10.25 -11.29 15.68
CA VAL A 126 -11.37 -11.84 16.46
C VAL A 126 -11.96 -13.06 15.74
N LYS A 127 -12.43 -14.09 16.43
CA LYS A 127 -13.10 -15.28 15.85
C LYS A 127 -14.52 -14.96 15.32
N ARG A 128 -14.63 -13.92 14.50
CA ARG A 128 -15.84 -13.46 13.80
C ARG A 128 -15.48 -12.97 12.40
N LYS A 129 -16.40 -13.12 11.44
CA LYS A 129 -16.19 -12.73 10.04
C LYS A 129 -15.79 -11.25 9.94
N LEU A 130 -14.70 -10.98 9.23
CA LEU A 130 -14.17 -9.63 8.93
C LEU A 130 -14.00 -8.73 10.18
N THR A 131 -13.86 -9.33 11.36
CA THR A 131 -13.77 -8.60 12.63
C THR A 131 -12.35 -8.64 13.18
N TYR A 132 -11.91 -7.50 13.68
CA TYR A 132 -10.58 -7.28 14.24
C TYR A 132 -10.70 -6.36 15.46
N GLN A 133 -9.66 -6.35 16.27
CA GLN A 133 -9.63 -5.56 17.49
C GLN A 133 -8.28 -4.88 17.63
N PHE A 134 -8.26 -3.57 17.89
CA PHE A 134 -7.05 -2.89 18.33
C PHE A 134 -6.69 -3.34 19.74
N THR A 135 -5.41 -3.55 20.02
CA THR A 135 -4.98 -3.75 21.41
C THR A 135 -5.15 -2.44 22.19
N GLU A 136 -5.35 -2.56 23.50
CA GLU A 136 -5.57 -1.40 24.37
C GLU A 136 -4.43 -0.37 24.25
N ARG A 137 -3.17 -0.84 24.25
CA ARG A 137 -1.99 0.02 24.10
C ARG A 137 -2.03 0.81 22.79
N THR A 138 -2.40 0.16 21.69
CA THR A 138 -2.47 0.82 20.38
C THR A 138 -3.64 1.79 20.30
N LEU A 139 -4.82 1.41 20.80
CA LEU A 139 -6.01 2.26 20.79
C LEU A 139 -5.79 3.55 21.59
N ARG A 140 -5.24 3.45 22.81
CA ARG A 140 -4.89 4.61 23.64
C ARG A 140 -3.91 5.53 22.91
N GLY A 141 -2.85 4.96 22.33
CA GLY A 141 -1.86 5.74 21.57
C GLY A 141 -2.46 6.47 20.36
N LEU A 142 -3.44 5.87 19.68
CA LEU A 142 -4.13 6.49 18.54
C LEU A 142 -5.08 7.61 18.96
N GLN A 143 -5.73 7.48 20.11
CA GLN A 143 -6.61 8.51 20.68
C GLN A 143 -5.83 9.75 21.10
N THR A 144 -4.67 9.57 21.75
CA THR A 144 -3.82 10.70 22.21
C THR A 144 -3.32 11.55 21.06
N GLN A 145 -2.97 10.95 19.91
CA GLN A 145 -2.45 11.68 18.74
C GLN A 145 -3.49 12.62 18.11
N LYS A 146 -4.79 12.38 18.32
CA LYS A 146 -5.83 13.30 17.83
C LYS A 146 -5.93 14.58 18.64
N LEU A 147 -5.69 14.52 19.94
CA LEU A 147 -5.80 15.67 20.86
C LEU A 147 -4.72 16.73 20.62
N THR A 148 -3.59 16.35 20.00
CA THR A 148 -2.46 17.26 19.75
C THR A 148 -2.49 17.93 18.38
N THR A 149 -3.49 17.65 17.54
CA THR A 149 -3.57 18.14 16.15
C THR A 149 -4.78 19.05 15.90
N THR A 150 -5.49 19.44 16.97
CA THR A 150 -6.55 20.47 16.97
C THR A 150 -6.05 21.65 17.78
#